data_AF-A0A956KI76-F1
#
_entry.id   AF-A0A956KI76-F1
#
_cell.length_a   1.000
_cell.length_b   1.000
_cell.length_c   1.000
_cell.angle_alpha   90.00
_cell.angle_beta   90.00
_cell.angle_gamma   90.00
#
_symmetry.space_group_name_H-M   'P 1'
#
loop_
_entity.id
_entity.type
_entity.pdbx_description
1 polymer ?
#
loop_
_entity_poly.entity_id
_entity_poly.type
_entity_poly.pdbx_seq_one_letter_code
_entity_poly.pdbx_strand_id
1 'polypeptide(L)'
;LNPVLDRHSDEMIEHWEDCMSFPELLVRLVNPRSCRLRYRDLDWREHEVELSEDYAELLQHEVDHLDGVLSVERAIDGRSIVLRRAMPAKGAELRGEFRVLR
;
A
#
# COMPACT_ATOMS: atom_id res chain seq x y z
N LEU A 1 6.12 -2.94 -17.57
CA LEU A 1 7.20 -3.93 -17.36
C LEU A 1 8.37 -3.26 -16.65
N ASN A 2 9.08 -3.99 -15.78
CA ASN A 2 10.23 -3.52 -15.01
C ASN A 2 10.01 -2.13 -14.36
N PRO A 3 8.95 -1.97 -13.54
CA PRO A 3 8.69 -0.70 -12.89
C PRO A 3 9.80 -0.36 -11.89
N VAL A 4 10.15 0.92 -11.79
CA VAL A 4 11.08 1.47 -10.80
C VAL A 4 10.47 2.73 -10.21
N LEU A 5 10.31 2.76 -8.88
CA LEU A 5 10.00 3.96 -8.12
C LEU A 5 11.30 4.76 -7.94
N ASP A 6 11.34 5.98 -8.47
CA ASP A 6 12.58 6.79 -8.51
C ASP A 6 12.51 8.04 -7.64
N ARG A 7 11.39 8.78 -7.69
CA ARG A 7 11.15 9.97 -6.85
C ARG A 7 9.89 9.78 -6.04
N HIS A 8 9.86 10.33 -4.84
CA HIS A 8 8.65 10.39 -4.03
C HIS A 8 8.60 11.70 -3.24
N SER A 9 7.42 12.06 -2.76
CA SER A 9 7.26 13.21 -1.86
C SER A 9 7.89 12.95 -0.49
N ASP A 10 8.22 14.03 0.22
CA ASP A 10 8.51 14.00 1.66
C ASP A 10 7.22 13.90 2.49
N GLU A 11 6.10 14.34 1.92
CA GLU A 11 4.78 14.18 2.54
C GLU A 11 4.39 12.70 2.54
N MET A 12 4.05 12.20 3.72
CA MET A 12 3.67 10.82 3.96
C MET A 12 2.18 10.75 4.35
N ILE A 13 1.45 9.76 3.84
CA ILE A 13 0.03 9.56 4.11
C ILE A 13 -0.22 8.19 4.74
N GLU A 14 -0.98 8.21 5.84
CA GLU A 14 -1.50 7.02 6.50
C GLU A 14 -2.81 6.59 5.84
N HIS A 15 -2.89 5.32 5.47
CA HIS A 15 -4.06 4.73 4.82
C HIS A 15 -4.17 3.25 5.16
N TRP A 16 -5.29 2.64 4.76
CA TRP A 16 -5.54 1.22 4.88
C TRP A 16 -5.43 0.58 3.50
N GLU A 17 -4.48 -0.33 3.32
CA GLU A 17 -4.37 -1.16 2.12
C GLU A 17 -5.19 -2.45 2.26
N ASP A 18 -5.82 -2.85 1.17
CA ASP A 18 -6.28 -4.22 0.95
C ASP A 18 -5.44 -4.89 -0.14
N CYS A 19 -5.27 -6.21 -0.04
CA CYS A 19 -4.47 -6.98 -0.97
C CYS A 19 -5.27 -8.18 -1.44
N MET A 20 -5.28 -8.43 -2.76
CA MET A 20 -6.00 -9.58 -3.33
C MET A 20 -5.39 -10.93 -2.91
N SER A 21 -4.13 -10.94 -2.48
CA SER A 21 -3.49 -12.13 -1.89
C SER A 21 -4.05 -12.46 -0.49
N PHE A 22 -4.61 -11.48 0.21
CA PHE A 22 -5.16 -11.62 1.57
C PHE A 22 -6.49 -10.84 1.70
N PRO A 23 -7.57 -11.28 1.02
CA PRO A 23 -8.79 -10.47 0.84
C PRO A 23 -9.50 -10.08 2.14
N GLU A 24 -9.30 -10.87 3.20
CA GLU A 24 -9.89 -10.65 4.52
C GLU A 24 -9.04 -9.77 5.44
N LEU A 25 -7.82 -9.36 5.04
CA LEU A 25 -6.94 -8.51 5.84
C LEU A 25 -6.94 -7.09 5.29
N LEU A 26 -7.00 -6.12 6.20
CA LEU A 26 -6.70 -4.72 5.94
C LEU A 26 -5.47 -4.34 6.75
N VAL A 27 -4.53 -3.65 6.11
CA VAL A 27 -3.26 -3.25 6.74
C VAL A 27 -3.11 -1.75 6.72
N ARG A 28 -2.89 -1.15 7.89
CA ARG A 28 -2.64 0.27 8.05
C ARG A 28 -1.15 0.56 7.95
N LEU A 29 -0.77 1.36 6.97
CA LEU A 29 0.62 1.68 6.69
C LEU A 29 0.76 3.13 6.23
N VAL A 30 2.02 3.56 6.05
CA VAL A 30 2.37 4.91 5.63
C VAL A 30 3.17 4.84 4.34
N ASN A 31 2.71 5.54 3.30
CA ASN A 31 3.40 5.68 2.01
C ASN A 31 3.67 7.17 1.73
N PRO A 32 4.70 7.50 0.94
CA PRO A 32 4.77 8.79 0.27
C PRO A 32 3.47 9.12 -0.49
N ARG A 33 3.01 10.37 -0.34
CA ARG A 33 1.78 10.87 -0.97
C ARG A 33 1.83 10.85 -2.50
N SER A 34 3.01 11.07 -3.06
CA SER A 34 3.23 11.02 -4.51
C SER A 34 4.53 10.30 -4.82
N CYS A 35 4.56 9.67 -6.00
CA CYS A 35 5.74 9.00 -6.51
C CYS A 35 5.84 9.13 -8.03
N ARG A 36 7.05 8.92 -8.54
CA ARG A 36 7.35 8.84 -9.96
C ARG A 36 7.74 7.42 -10.32
N LEU A 37 6.95 6.83 -11.20
CA LEU A 37 7.16 5.47 -11.69
C LEU A 37 7.74 5.53 -13.11
N ARG A 38 8.87 4.86 -13.31
CA ARG A 38 9.40 4.58 -14.64
C ARG A 38 9.13 3.13 -14.98
N TYR A 39 8.73 2.84 -16.21
CA TYR A 39 8.43 1.49 -16.65
C TYR A 39 8.63 1.35 -18.16
N ARG A 40 8.53 0.13 -18.67
CA ARG A 40 8.51 -0.18 -20.10
C ARG A 40 7.16 -0.70 -20.55
N ASP A 41 6.71 -0.31 -21.72
CA ASP A 41 5.56 -0.93 -22.38
C ASP A 41 5.93 -2.31 -22.99
N LEU A 42 4.97 -2.92 -23.70
CA LEU A 42 5.17 -4.20 -24.37
C LEU A 42 6.11 -4.12 -25.59
N ASP A 43 6.32 -2.91 -26.12
CA ASP A 43 7.27 -2.63 -27.21
C ASP A 43 8.66 -2.25 -26.66
N TRP A 44 8.90 -2.42 -25.36
CA TRP A 44 10.13 -2.06 -24.65
C TRP A 44 10.46 -0.55 -24.66
N ARG A 45 9.51 0.32 -24.99
CA ARG A 45 9.70 1.77 -24.90
C ARG A 45 9.60 2.22 -23.45
N GLU A 46 10.47 3.15 -23.06
CA GLU A 46 10.48 3.70 -21.70
C GLU A 46 9.39 4.76 -21.54
N HIS A 47 8.70 4.69 -20.40
CA HIS A 47 7.65 5.60 -19.97
C HIS A 47 7.91 6.08 -18.56
N GLU A 48 7.43 7.28 -18.26
CA GLU A 48 7.48 7.88 -16.93
C GLU A 48 6.10 8.44 -16.61
N VAL A 49 5.65 8.25 -15.37
CA VAL A 49 4.39 8.79 -14.86
C VAL A 49 4.57 9.30 -13.44
N GLU A 50 4.04 10.50 -13.18
CA GLU A 50 3.89 11.03 -11.82
C GLU A 50 2.49 10.70 -11.31
N LEU A 51 2.43 10.19 -10.08
CA LEU A 51 1.22 9.67 -9.46
C LEU A 51 1.05 10.31 -8.09
N SER A 52 -0.18 10.47 -7.64
CA SER A 52 -0.52 11.06 -6.35
C SER A 52 -1.70 10.36 -5.71
N GLU A 53 -1.76 10.41 -4.38
CA GLU A 53 -2.88 9.89 -3.57
C GLU A 53 -3.14 8.41 -3.90
N ASP A 54 -4.40 8.02 -4.09
CA ASP A 54 -4.83 6.63 -4.32
C ASP A 54 -4.01 5.90 -5.40
N TYR A 55 -3.60 6.57 -6.47
CA TYR A 55 -2.81 5.95 -7.54
C TYR A 55 -1.34 5.74 -7.15
N ALA A 56 -0.78 6.64 -6.33
CA ALA A 56 0.56 6.45 -5.79
C ALA A 56 0.56 5.30 -4.79
N GLU A 57 -0.44 5.22 -3.91
CA GLU A 57 -0.61 4.10 -2.97
C GLU A 57 -0.68 2.77 -3.71
N LEU A 58 -1.59 2.65 -4.69
CA LEU A 58 -1.78 1.44 -5.47
C LEU A 58 -0.49 0.98 -6.17
N LEU A 59 0.21 1.88 -6.86
CA LEU A 59 1.40 1.45 -7.61
C LEU A 59 2.61 1.19 -6.72
N GLN A 60 2.70 1.82 -5.54
CA GLN A 60 3.69 1.45 -4.53
C GLN A 60 3.43 0.03 -4.01
N HIS A 61 2.18 -0.33 -3.72
CA HIS A 61 1.77 -1.67 -3.33
C HIS A 61 2.15 -2.74 -4.38
N GLU A 62 1.83 -2.49 -5.65
CA GLU A 62 2.13 -3.45 -6.71
C GLU A 62 3.63 -3.58 -6.99
N VAL A 63 4.43 -2.53 -6.77
CA VAL A 63 5.89 -2.60 -6.87
C VAL A 63 6.48 -3.39 -5.70
N ASP A 64 5.99 -3.17 -4.48
CA ASP A 64 6.40 -3.95 -3.30
C ASP A 64 6.23 -5.46 -3.56
N HIS A 65 5.14 -5.87 -4.21
CA HIS A 65 4.93 -7.26 -4.62
C HIS A 65 6.01 -7.81 -5.57
N LEU A 66 6.55 -6.99 -6.47
CA LEU A 66 7.63 -7.40 -7.36
C LEU A 66 8.97 -7.57 -6.62
N ASP A 67 9.15 -6.83 -5.54
CA ASP A 67 10.30 -6.92 -4.64
C ASP A 67 10.09 -7.96 -3.52
N GLY A 68 8.95 -8.65 -3.50
CA GLY A 68 8.60 -9.67 -2.51
C GLY A 68 8.23 -9.10 -1.14
N VAL A 69 7.93 -7.80 -1.06
CA VAL A 69 7.47 -7.10 0.14
C VAL A 69 5.95 -7.15 0.20
N LEU A 70 5.41 -7.58 1.34
CA LEU A 70 3.98 -7.62 1.59
C LEU A 70 3.55 -6.46 2.49
N SER A 71 2.32 -5.98 2.32
CA SER A 71 1.76 -4.88 3.13
C SER A 71 1.83 -5.17 4.64
N VAL A 72 1.65 -6.44 5.05
CA VAL A 72 1.77 -6.87 6.47
C VAL A 72 3.15 -6.64 7.08
N GLU A 73 4.22 -6.63 6.29
CA GLU A 73 5.58 -6.34 6.74
C GLU A 73 5.79 -4.83 6.97
N ARG A 74 4.93 -4.01 6.37
CA ARG A 74 4.95 -2.55 6.43
C ARG A 74 3.92 -1.96 7.38
N ALA A 75 3.21 -2.80 8.13
CA ALA A 75 2.25 -2.38 9.14
C ALA A 75 2.92 -1.44 10.17
N ILE A 76 2.27 -0.30 10.48
CA ILE A 76 2.82 0.71 11.41
C ILE A 76 3.16 0.10 12.77
N ASP A 77 2.26 -0.74 13.29
CA ASP A 77 2.39 -1.39 14.58
C ASP A 77 1.57 -2.69 14.63
N GLY A 78 1.60 -3.39 15.77
CA GLY A 78 0.85 -4.65 15.96
C GLY A 78 -0.68 -4.50 15.98
N ARG A 79 -1.23 -3.30 15.88
CA ARG A 79 -2.67 -3.03 15.78
C ARG A 79 -3.08 -2.60 14.37
N SER A 80 -2.12 -2.47 13.47
CA SER A 80 -2.34 -2.05 12.09
C SER A 80 -2.75 -3.19 11.15
N ILE A 81 -3.14 -4.36 11.67
CA ILE A 81 -3.68 -5.45 10.85
C ILE A 81 -5.02 -5.83 11.45
N VAL A 82 -6.08 -5.71 10.64
CA VAL A 82 -7.44 -6.04 11.06
C VAL A 82 -8.11 -6.94 10.03
N LEU A 83 -9.07 -7.73 10.47
CA LEU A 83 -9.95 -8.44 9.55
C LEU A 83 -10.94 -7.45 8.93
N ARG A 84 -11.21 -7.56 7.63
CA ARG A 84 -12.19 -6.72 6.90
C ARG A 84 -13.53 -6.65 7.62
N ARG A 85 -14.02 -7.77 8.17
CA ARG A 85 -15.27 -7.83 8.95
C ARG A 85 -15.26 -7.04 10.27
N ALA A 86 -14.08 -6.77 10.82
CA ALA A 86 -13.90 -5.99 12.04
C ALA A 86 -13.76 -4.48 11.75
N MET A 87 -13.59 -4.11 10.47
CA MET A 87 -13.50 -2.72 10.07
C MET A 87 -14.89 -2.07 10.18
N PRO A 88 -15.05 -1.03 11.00
CA PRO A 88 -16.31 -0.33 11.12
C PRO A 88 -16.66 0.39 9.81
N ALA A 89 -17.96 0.60 9.58
CA ALA A 89 -18.42 1.40 8.45
C ALA A 89 -17.79 2.81 8.48
N LYS A 90 -17.58 3.40 7.30
CA LYS A 90 -16.92 4.69 7.12
C LYS A 90 -17.47 5.74 8.11
N GLY A 91 -16.61 6.23 9.02
CA GLY A 91 -16.96 7.22 10.05
C GLY A 91 -17.08 6.69 11.49
N ALA A 92 -16.89 5.40 11.74
CA ALA A 92 -16.81 4.84 13.09
C ALA A 92 -15.37 4.43 13.46
N GLU A 93 -14.96 4.68 14.71
CA GLU A 93 -13.62 4.34 15.21
C GLU A 93 -13.48 2.84 15.46
N LEU A 94 -12.32 2.28 15.15
CA LEU A 94 -11.93 0.92 15.52
C LEU A 94 -11.86 0.80 17.04
N ARG A 95 -12.88 0.21 17.67
CA ARG A 95 -12.88 -0.15 19.09
C ARG A 95 -12.54 -1.62 19.24
N GLY A 96 -11.31 -1.94 19.67
CA GLY A 96 -10.94 -3.29 20.08
C GLY A 96 -9.44 -3.53 20.12
N GLU A 97 -8.96 -4.15 21.20
CA GLU A 97 -7.61 -4.69 21.29
C GLU A 97 -7.53 -6.00 20.49
N PHE A 98 -7.03 -5.93 19.25
CA PHE A 98 -6.70 -7.13 18.48
C PHE A 98 -5.26 -7.52 18.76
N ARG A 99 -5.08 -8.73 19.30
CA ARG A 99 -3.78 -9.31 19.63
C ARG A 99 -3.28 -10.06 18.40
N VAL A 100 -2.12 -9.67 17.87
CA VAL A 100 -1.42 -10.43 16.83
C VAL A 100 -1.17 -11.84 17.36
N LEU A 101 -1.70 -12.85 16.68
CA LEU A 101 -1.32 -14.23 16.90
C LEU A 101 0.12 -14.37 16.39
N ARG A 102 1.07 -14.47 17.32
CA ARG A 102 2.42 -14.94 17.04
C ARG A 102 2.42 -16.45 16.84
#